data_AF-A0A2K3M6H3-F1
#
_entry.id   AF-A0A2K3M6H3-F1
#
_cell.length_a   1.000
_cell.length_b   1.000
_cell.length_c   1.000
_cell.angle_alpha   90.00
_cell.angle_beta   90.00
_cell.angle_gamma   90.00
#
_symmetry.space_group_name_H-M   'P 1'
#
loop_
_entity.id
_entity.type
_entity.pdbx_description
1 polymer ?
#
loop_
_entity_poly.entity_id
_entity_poly.type
_entity_poly.pdbx_seq_one_letter_code
_entity_poly.pdbx_strand_id
1 'polypeptide(L)' 'MKELNEECGSTEEAISEFIRREYGEDLPFAHTTILYAQLEKLCSNEDIVCKKGKYVLNFENDVTEMTSRRGGGDVEEET' A
#
# COMPACT_ATOMS: atom_id res chain seq x y z
N MET A 1 0.66 9.53 4.67
CA MET A 1 0.38 8.21 5.28
C MET A 1 1.33 7.99 6.46
N LYS A 2 1.07 8.65 7.59
CA LYS A 2 1.97 8.69 8.77
C LYS A 2 1.30 8.20 10.07
N GLU A 3 0.08 7.65 10.00
CA GLU A 3 -0.77 7.52 11.19
C GLU A 3 -0.73 6.15 11.87
N LEU A 4 -0.19 5.11 11.23
CA LEU A 4 0.10 3.82 11.88
C LEU A 4 1.56 3.75 12.36
N ASN A 5 2.00 4.77 13.10
CA ASN A 5 3.35 4.85 13.66
C ASN A 5 3.44 4.18 15.04
N GLU A 6 3.00 2.92 15.13
CA GLU A 6 3.36 2.08 16.27
C GLU A 6 4.77 1.54 16.02
N GLU A 7 5.73 1.87 16.90
CA GLU A 7 7.13 1.40 16.84
C GLU A 7 7.25 -0.14 16.76
N CYS A 8 6.18 -0.86 17.15
CA CYS A 8 6.08 -2.31 17.12
C CYS A 8 5.18 -2.88 16.00
N GLY A 9 4.66 -2.03 15.11
CA GLY A 9 3.64 -2.39 14.11
C GLY A 9 2.23 -2.53 14.69
N SER A 10 1.26 -2.65 13.79
CA SER A 10 -0.16 -2.71 14.13
C SER A 10 -0.75 -4.07 13.80
N THR A 11 -1.73 -4.53 14.59
CA THR A 11 -2.44 -5.78 14.30
C THR A 11 -3.47 -5.58 13.18
N GLU A 12 -3.91 -6.67 12.56
CA GLU A 12 -4.95 -6.62 11.53
C GLU A 12 -6.23 -5.95 12.04
N GLU A 13 -6.61 -6.21 13.28
CA GLU A 13 -7.80 -5.63 13.90
C GLU A 13 -7.66 -4.12 14.08
N ALA A 14 -6.48 -3.64 14.50
CA ALA A 14 -6.22 -2.21 14.65
C ALA A 14 -6.29 -1.48 13.31
N ILE A 15 -5.74 -2.10 12.25
CA ILE A 15 -5.81 -1.56 10.88
C ILE A 15 -7.25 -1.57 10.37
N SER A 16 -7.98 -2.68 10.59
CA SER A 16 -9.39 -2.82 10.22
C SER A 16 -10.27 -1.79 10.93
N GLU A 17 -10.02 -1.54 12.22
CA GLU A 17 -10.73 -0.53 12.99
C GLU A 17 -10.43 0.88 12.50
N PHE A 18 -9.17 1.19 12.18
CA PHE A 18 -8.79 2.46 11.57
C PHE A 18 -9.55 2.70 10.26
N ILE A 19 -9.56 1.71 9.36
CA ILE A 19 -10.28 1.80 8.08
C ILE A 19 -11.78 1.99 8.33
N ARG A 20 -12.38 1.27 9.28
CA ARG A 20 -13.79 1.46 9.64
C ARG A 20 -14.10 2.85 10.20
N ARG A 21 -13.18 3.45 10.96
CA ARG A 21 -13.35 4.81 11.49
C ARG A 21 -13.25 5.86 10.39
N GLU A 22 -12.34 5.68 9.44
CA GLU A 22 -12.14 6.62 8.34
C GLU A 22 -13.24 6.55 7.27
N TYR A 23 -13.70 5.35 6.92
CA TYR A 23 -14.64 5.13 5.82
C TYR A 23 -16.07 4.79 6.27
N GLY A 24 -16.28 4.42 7.53
CA GLY A 24 -17.61 4.18 8.08
C GLY A 24 -18.44 3.17 7.28
N GLU A 25 -19.59 3.63 6.79
CA GLU A 25 -20.58 2.83 6.04
C GLU A 25 -20.24 2.66 4.56
N ASP A 26 -19.28 3.43 4.02
CA ASP A 26 -18.84 3.33 2.63
C ASP A 26 -17.94 2.11 2.39
N LEU A 27 -17.61 1.38 3.45
CA LEU A 27 -16.71 0.25 3.40
C LEU A 27 -17.44 -1.01 2.91
N PRO A 28 -16.88 -1.76 1.94
CA PRO A 28 -17.50 -2.99 1.45
C PRO A 28 -17.74 -3.99 2.56
N PHE A 29 -18.81 -4.78 2.48
CA PHE A 29 -19.11 -5.82 3.49
C PHE A 29 -17.95 -6.80 3.73
N ALA A 30 -17.17 -7.08 2.68
CA ALA A 30 -16.02 -7.97 2.73
C ALA A 30 -14.69 -7.26 3.04
N HIS A 31 -14.70 -6.08 3.68
CA HIS A 31 -13.49 -5.28 3.89
C HIS A 31 -12.41 -6.03 4.65
N THR A 32 -12.78 -6.88 5.61
CA THR A 32 -11.81 -7.70 6.37
C THR A 32 -11.08 -8.68 5.46
N THR A 33 -11.80 -9.39 4.58
CA THR A 33 -11.21 -10.31 3.61
C THR A 33 -10.32 -9.57 2.60
N ILE A 34 -10.77 -8.40 2.13
CA ILE A 34 -9.99 -7.57 1.20
C ILE A 34 -8.71 -7.09 1.88
N LEU A 35 -8.82 -6.59 3.11
CA LEU A 35 -7.68 -6.14 3.91
C LEU A 35 -6.67 -7.28 4.11
N TYR A 36 -7.13 -8.47 4.51
CA TYR A 36 -6.27 -9.63 4.67
C TYR A 36 -5.49 -9.96 3.38
N ALA A 37 -6.19 -10.04 2.24
CA ALA A 37 -5.55 -10.31 0.95
C ALA A 37 -4.54 -9.21 0.55
N GLN A 38 -4.83 -7.96 0.89
CA GLN A 38 -3.90 -6.84 0.66
C GLN A 38 -2.66 -6.94 1.55
N LEU A 39 -2.83 -7.26 2.84
CA LEU A 39 -1.72 -7.43 3.78
C LEU A 39 -0.82 -8.62 3.40
N GLU A 40 -1.40 -9.73 2.97
CA GLU A 40 -0.66 -10.89 2.46
C GLU A 40 0.15 -10.53 1.21
N LYS A 41 -0.45 -9.78 0.27
CA LYS A 41 0.23 -9.30 -0.93
C LYS A 41 1.38 -8.35 -0.59
N LEU A 42 1.16 -7.40 0.32
CA LEU A 42 2.20 -6.46 0.75
C LEU A 42 3.34 -7.18 1.49
N CYS A 43 3.05 -8.24 2.26
CA CYS A 43 4.09 -9.07 2.85
C CYS A 43 4.90 -9.82 1.79
N SER A 44 4.24 -10.30 0.73
CA SER A 44 4.89 -10.99 -0.38
C SER A 44 5.78 -10.05 -1.21
N ASN A 45 5.41 -8.77 -1.29
CA ASN A 45 6.19 -7.74 -1.97
C ASN A 45 7.34 -7.17 -1.12
N GLU A 46 7.51 -7.64 0.12
CA GLU A 46 8.46 -7.10 1.11
C GLU A 46 8.25 -5.60 1.45
N ASP A 47 7.09 -5.03 1.08
CA ASP A 47 6.69 -3.65 1.41
C ASP A 47 6.33 -3.52 2.91
N ILE A 48 5.81 -4.59 3.50
CA ILE A 48 5.53 -4.70 4.94
C ILE A 48 6.06 -6.02 5.48
N VAL A 49 6.39 -6.04 6.78
CA VAL A 49 6.83 -7.25 7.48
C VAL A 49 5.81 -7.63 8.54
N CYS A 50 5.35 -8.88 8.50
CA CYS A 50 4.53 -9.46 9.56
C CYS A 50 5.43 -10.09 10.65
N LYS A 51 5.44 -9.48 11.85
CA LYS A 51 6.17 -9.97 13.03
C LYS A 51 5.17 -10.31 14.13
N LYS A 52 5.03 -11.60 14.46
CA LYS A 52 4.15 -12.11 15.54
C LYS A 52 2.70 -11.60 15.44
N GLY A 53 2.15 -11.53 14.22
CA GLY A 53 0.78 -11.05 13.97
C GLY A 53 0.64 -9.52 13.95
N LYS A 54 1.75 -8.78 13.87
CA LYS A 54 1.76 -7.33 13.68
C LYS A 54 2.44 -6.97 12.37
N TYR A 55 1.87 -6.01 11.65
CA TYR A 55 2.38 -5.52 10.38
C TYR A 55 3.17 -4.22 10.59
N VAL A 56 4.39 -4.18 10.03
CA VAL A 56 5.31 -3.04 10.11
C VAL A 56 5.69 -2.63 8.69
N LEU A 57 5.72 -1.33 8.40
CA LEU A 57 6.21 -0.83 7.10
C LEU A 57 7.71 -1.11 6.93
N ASN A 58 8.09 -1.59 5.76
CA ASN A 58 9.49 -1.72 5.38
C ASN A 58 9.91 -0.48 4.58
N PHE A 59 10.53 0.50 5.25
CA PHE A 59 10.93 1.77 4.63
C PHE A 59 12.08 1.65 3.61
N GLU A 60 12.62 0.44 3.40
CA GLU A 60 13.74 0.21 2.48
C GLU A 60 13.31 0.08 1.00
N ASN A 61 12.00 0.00 0.71
CA ASN A 61 11.49 -0.21 -0.66
C ASN A 61 11.03 1.06 -1.40
N ASP A 62 11.21 2.25 -0.81
CA ASP A 62 10.87 3.54 -1.44
C ASP A 62 11.96 3.97 -2.45
N VAL A 63 12.28 3.11 -3.42
CA VAL A 63 12.94 3.52 -4.66
C VAL A 63 11.88 3.64 -5.73
N THR A 64 11.15 4.75 -5.62
CA THR A 64 10.57 5.53 -6.72
C THR A 64 10.67 4.89 -8.11
N GLU A 65 9.53 4.41 -8.60
CA GLU A 65 9.28 4.26 -10.04
C GLU A 65 9.23 5.67 -10.67
N MET A 66 10.40 6.26 -10.86
CA MET A 66 10.64 7.44 -11.69
C MET A 66 11.60 7.05 -12.80
N THR A 67 11.06 6.52 -13.91
CA THR A 67 11.70 6.74 -15.21
C THR A 67 10.71 7.46 -16.13
N SER A 68 10.85 8.78 -16.09
CA SER A 68 10.55 9.79 -17.10
C SER A 68 9.82 9.37 -18.38
N ARG A 69 8.66 9.99 -18.58
CA ARG A 69 8.25 10.50 -19.89
C ARG A 69 9.29 11.53 -20.39
N ARG A 70 10.01 11.25 -21.49
CA ARG A 70 10.30 12.18 -22.61
C ARG A 70 11.28 11.62 -23.65
N GLY A 71 10.95 11.89 -24.92
CA GLY A 71 11.76 11.73 -26.14
C GLY A 71 11.03 10.80 -27.12
N GLY A 72 10.20 11.25 -28.07
CA GLY A 72 10.26 12.47 -28.87
C GLY A 72 11.09 12.20 -30.13
N GLY A 73 10.41 11.95 -31.25
CA GLY A 73 10.99 11.74 -32.57
C GLY A 73 9.88 11.74 -33.61
N ASP A 74 9.63 12.93 -34.15
CA ASP A 74 8.60 13.27 -35.12
C ASP A 74 8.67 12.41 -36.39
N VAL A 75 7.52 11.93 -36.85
CA VAL A 75 7.34 11.29 -38.16
C VAL A 75 6.68 12.29 -39.10
N GLU A 76 7.37 12.55 -40.21
CA GLU A 76 6.86 12.89 -41.56
C GLU A 76 6.12 14.24 -41.66
N GLU A 77 6.15 15.03 -42.73
CA GLU A 77 6.62 14.97 -44.11
C GLU A 77 6.45 16.44 -44.59
N GLU A 78 7.36 17.02 -45.38
CA GLU A 78 6.89 17.97 -46.39
C GLU A 78 7.80 17.97 -47.61
N THR A 79 7.11 17.78 -48.73
CA THR A 79 7.45 17.65 -50.15
C THR A 79 8.40 18.69 -50.74
#